data_AF-A0A538JP22-F1
#
_entry.id   AF-A0A538JP22-F1
#
_cell.length_a   1.000
_cell.length_b   1.000
_cell.length_c   1.000
_cell.angle_alpha   90.00
_cell.angle_beta   90.00
_cell.angle_gamma   90.00
#
_symmetry.space_group_name_H-M   'P 1'
#
loop_
_entity.id
_entity.type
_entity.pdbx_description
1 polymer ?
#
loop_
_entity_poly.entity_id
_entity_poly.type
_entity_poly.pdbx_seq_one_letter_code
_entity_poly.pdbx_strand_id
1 'polypeptide(L)' 'MTVLPSERTGLLVIRAWVETNGEPRLRARITQTADLSGRKETSTVAATRDDIASAVTEWLDRLLGERR' A
#
# COMPACT_ATOMS: atom_id res chain seq x y z
N MET A 1 10.26 30.40 -11.53
CA MET A 1 9.35 29.35 -12.03
C MET A 1 9.01 28.44 -10.87
N THR A 2 7.79 28.51 -10.35
CA THR A 2 7.33 27.61 -9.30
C THR A 2 6.97 26.28 -9.98
N VAL A 3 7.76 25.23 -9.72
CA VAL A 3 7.40 23.88 -10.15
C VAL A 3 6.21 23.49 -9.30
N LEU A 4 5.00 23.48 -9.88
CA LEU A 4 3.85 22.90 -9.20
C LEU A 4 4.17 21.42 -8.96
N PRO A 5 4.05 20.91 -7.72
CA PRO A 5 4.22 19.49 -7.47
C PRO A 5 3.23 18.77 -8.39
N SER A 6 3.79 17.96 -9.29
CA SER A 6 3.00 17.30 -10.31
C SER A 6 2.16 16.22 -9.62
N GLU A 7 0.84 16.39 -9.65
CA GLU A 7 -0.10 15.43 -9.07
C GLU A 7 0.14 14.02 -9.62
N ARG A 8 -0.05 13.01 -8.75
CA ARG A 8 0.14 11.59 -9.05
C ARG A 8 -1.06 10.79 -8.58
N THR A 9 -1.41 9.77 -9.33
CA THR A 9 -2.55 8.90 -9.03
C THR A 9 -2.09 7.44 -9.02
N GLY A 10 -2.46 6.73 -7.97
CA GLY A 10 -2.27 5.29 -7.84
C GLY A 10 -3.47 4.65 -7.14
N LEU A 11 -3.43 3.32 -7.00
CA LEU A 11 -4.47 2.56 -6.30
C LEU A 11 -3.83 1.69 -5.21
N LEU A 12 -4.40 1.73 -4.01
CA LEU A 12 -4.09 0.82 -2.93
C LEU A 12 -5.40 0.33 -2.30
N VAL A 13 -5.57 -0.99 -2.26
CA VAL A 13 -6.76 -1.67 -1.73
C VAL A 13 -6.32 -2.51 -0.54
N ILE A 14 -6.88 -2.22 0.64
CA ILE A 14 -6.65 -2.99 1.86
C ILE A 14 -7.92 -3.80 2.15
N ARG A 15 -7.81 -5.12 2.12
CA ARG A 15 -8.85 -6.05 2.58
C ARG A 15 -8.41 -6.60 3.92
N ALA A 16 -9.06 -6.19 5.01
CA ALA A 16 -8.70 -6.61 6.36
C ALA A 16 -9.76 -7.52 6.97
N TRP A 17 -9.32 -8.46 7.79
CA TRP A 17 -10.18 -9.36 8.57
C TRP A 17 -9.49 -9.75 9.88
N VAL A 18 -10.26 -10.25 10.84
CA VAL A 18 -9.72 -10.85 12.06
C VAL A 18 -9.74 -12.36 11.88
N GLU A 19 -8.58 -12.99 11.98
CA GLU A 19 -8.45 -14.44 12.00
C GLU A 19 -8.78 -14.94 13.41
N THR A 20 -9.81 -15.78 13.53
CA THR A 20 -10.35 -16.26 14.82
C THR A 20 -9.95 -17.70 15.15
N ASN A 21 -9.11 -18.33 14.31
CA ASN A 21 -8.57 -19.67 14.57
C ASN A 21 -7.42 -19.58 15.59
N GLY A 22 -7.77 -19.31 16.85
CA GLY A 22 -6.84 -19.08 17.96
C GLY A 22 -7.00 -17.69 18.57
N GLU A 23 -5.89 -17.09 19.00
CA GLU A 23 -5.87 -15.71 19.47
C GLU A 23 -6.26 -14.75 18.33
N PRO A 24 -7.24 -13.85 18.51
CA PRO A 24 -7.68 -12.93 17.47
C PRO A 24 -6.52 -12.11 16.89
N ARG A 25 -6.25 -12.28 15.60
CA ARG A 25 -5.15 -11.57 14.91
C ARG A 25 -5.68 -10.80 13.71
N LEU A 26 -5.23 -9.55 13.58
CA LEU A 26 -5.47 -8.76 12.38
C LEU A 26 -4.75 -9.42 11.21
N ARG A 27 -5.44 -9.54 10.08
CA ARG A 27 -4.85 -9.90 8.80
C ARG A 27 -5.31 -8.89 7.77
N ALA A 28 -4.44 -8.57 6.83
CA ALA A 28 -4.81 -7.81 5.67
C ALA A 28 -4.15 -8.37 4.42
N ARG A 29 -4.88 -8.34 3.31
CA ARG A 29 -4.34 -8.45 1.96
C ARG A 29 -4.34 -7.07 1.35
N ILE A 30 -3.16 -6.62 0.92
CA ILE A 30 -2.94 -5.31 0.34
C ILE A 30 -2.60 -5.51 -1.13
N THR A 31 -3.40 -4.93 -2.01
CA THR A 31 -3.21 -4.94 -3.45
C THR A 31 -2.95 -3.52 -3.91
N GLN A 32 -1.90 -3.31 -4.70
CA GLN A 32 -1.43 -1.96 -4.99
C GLN A 32 -0.80 -1.80 -6.36
N THR A 33 -0.98 -0.60 -6.94
CA THR A 33 -0.23 -0.08 -8.08
C THR A 33 0.05 1.42 -7.85
N ALA A 34 1.27 1.84 -8.18
CA ALA A 34 1.69 3.25 -8.13
C ALA A 34 1.61 3.92 -9.52
N ASP A 35 1.32 3.16 -10.56
CA ASP A 35 1.18 3.61 -11.94
C ASP A 35 -0.02 2.91 -12.58
N LEU A 36 -1.07 3.68 -12.82
CA LEU A 36 -2.31 3.16 -13.43
C LEU A 36 -2.16 2.87 -14.94
N SER A 37 -1.09 3.34 -15.58
CA SER A 37 -0.81 3.04 -16.99
C SER A 37 -0.14 1.68 -17.20
N GLY A 38 0.46 1.11 -16.14
CA GLY A 38 1.14 -0.17 -16.15
C GLY A 38 0.34 -1.30 -15.49
N ARG A 39 0.58 -2.55 -15.90
CA ARG A 39 -0.11 -3.76 -15.37
C ARG A 39 0.51 -4.31 -14.07
N LYS A 40 1.50 -3.64 -13.47
CA LYS A 40 2.29 -4.25 -12.38
C LYS A 40 1.60 -4.09 -11.03
N GLU A 41 0.70 -5.03 -10.75
CA GLU A 41 0.02 -5.17 -9.46
C GLU A 41 0.91 -5.94 -8.48
N THR A 42 1.02 -5.46 -7.24
CA THR A 42 1.69 -6.19 -6.15
C THR A 42 0.64 -6.56 -5.10
N SER A 43 0.72 -7.79 -4.58
CA SER A 43 -0.13 -8.25 -3.48
C SER A 43 0.74 -8.69 -2.31
N THR A 44 0.48 -8.16 -1.11
CA THR A 44 1.18 -8.51 0.13
C THR A 44 0.17 -8.89 1.21
N VAL A 45 0.56 -9.77 2.13
CA VAL A 45 -0.22 -10.08 3.34
C VAL A 45 0.46 -9.43 4.54
N ALA A 46 -0.30 -8.67 5.32
CA ALA A 46 0.13 -8.01 6.54
C ALA A 46 -0.58 -8.62 7.77
N ALA A 47 0.12 -8.69 8.90
CA ALA A 47 -0.38 -9.36 10.11
C ALA A 47 -0.57 -8.39 11.29
N THR A 48 -0.05 -7.18 11.18
CA THR A 48 -0.16 -6.16 12.23
C THR A 48 -0.57 -4.81 11.63
N ARG A 49 -0.97 -3.88 12.50
CA ARG A 49 -1.23 -2.49 12.08
C ARG A 49 0.04 -1.83 11.55
N ASP A 50 1.18 -2.14 12.17
CA ASP A 50 2.48 -1.60 11.77
C ASP A 50 2.88 -2.10 10.38
N ASP A 51 2.69 -3.39 10.09
CA ASP A 51 2.93 -3.95 8.75
C ASP A 51 2.09 -3.23 7.67
N ILE A 52 0.83 -2.93 7.98
CA ILE A 52 -0.07 -2.21 7.08
C ILE A 52 0.44 -0.77 6.87
N ALA A 53 0.81 -0.08 7.95
CA ALA A 53 1.34 1.28 7.88
C ALA A 53 2.66 1.35 7.08
N SER A 54 3.55 0.37 7.28
CA SER A 54 4.78 0.22 6.50
C SER A 54 4.47 0.02 5.01
N ALA A 55 3.53 -0.88 4.67
CA ALA A 55 3.15 -1.11 3.28
C ALA A 55 2.54 0.12 2.60
N VAL A 56 1.74 0.91 3.33
CA VAL A 56 1.18 2.18 2.83
C VAL A 56 2.29 3.21 2.61
N THR A 57 3.24 3.32 3.53
CA THR A 57 4.40 4.22 3.41
C THR A 57 5.21 3.86 2.17
N GLU A 58 5.60 2.59 2.01
CA GLU A 58 6.36 2.12 0.84
C GLU A 58 5.61 2.31 -0.49
N TRP A 59 4.27 2.30 -0.46
CA TRP A 59 3.46 2.61 -1.63
C TRP A 59 3.46 4.11 -1.96
N LEU A 60 3.34 4.98 -0.95
CA LEU A 60 3.42 6.43 -1.13
C LEU A 60 4.79 6.84 -1.67
N ASP A 61 5.87 6.29 -1.11
CA ASP A 61 7.24 6.53 -1.57
C ASP A 61 7.38 6.21 -3.07
N ARG A 62 6.81 5.08 -3.51
CA ARG A 62 6.80 4.69 -4.93
C ARG A 62 5.92 5.58 -5.80
N LEU A 63 4.73 5.96 -5.31
CA LEU A 63 3.80 6.83 -6.04
C LEU A 63 4.41 8.22 -6.29
N LEU A 64 5.13 8.73 -5.30
CA LEU A 64 5.76 10.04 -5.33
C LEU A 64 7.16 10.01 -5.98
N GLY A 65 7.71 8.82 -6.21
CA GLY A 65 9.06 8.64 -6.75
C GLY A 65 10.15 8.99 -5.72
N GLU A 66 9.82 8.98 -4.44
CA GLU A 66 10.74 9.16 -3.32
C GLU A 66 11.51 7.85 -3.14
N ARG A 67 12.73 7.80 -3.69
CA ARG A 67 13.62 6.65 -3.49
C ARG A 67 14.33 6.84 -2.14
N ARG A 68 14.03 5.98 -1.16
CA ARG A 68 14.83 5.84 0.06
C ARG A 68 16.24 5.34 -0.28
#